data_AF-A0A958ENM9-F1
#
_entry.id   AF-A0A958ENM9-F1
#
_cell.length_a   1.000
_cell.length_b   1.000
_cell.length_c   1.000
_cell.angle_alpha   90.00
_cell.angle_beta   90.00
_cell.angle_gamma   90.00
#
_symmetry.space_group_name_H-M   'P 1'
#
loop_
_entity.id
_entity.type
_entity.pdbx_description
1 polymer ?
#
loop_
_entity_poly.entity_id
_entity_poly.type
_entity_poly.pdbx_seq_one_letter_code
_entity_poly.pdbx_strand_id
1 'polypeptide(L)'
;YGRTIDPDELPGSIETKLITRLVDEKLIKRQKGNSMKQFISLAAAVLLIAAAFWLGTLPNQQEKNQVSEKKNEFLLIVYDEANTEKDDYTIAMEYRKWMSTPFKNGSITGGQELQMSGEQLSGTGDQFEAMQIAPEKSVSGYFIIAADTYADAMTIAKTCPHLSYNGKLELRPFMYR
;
A
#
# COMPACT_ATOMS: atom_id res chain seq x y z
N TYR A 1 -21.01 62.66 -58.80
CA TYR A 1 -19.74 62.44 -59.53
C TYR A 1 -19.12 61.14 -59.04
N GLY A 2 -19.70 60.02 -59.47
CA GLY A 2 -19.18 58.69 -59.21
C GLY A 2 -18.70 58.12 -60.53
N ARG A 3 -17.41 57.78 -60.61
CA ARG A 3 -16.90 56.90 -61.66
C ARG A 3 -16.51 55.61 -60.97
N THR A 4 -17.35 54.59 -61.17
CA THR A 4 -17.08 53.20 -60.84
C THR A 4 -15.87 52.75 -61.65
N ILE A 5 -14.83 52.31 -60.97
CA ILE A 5 -13.65 51.69 -61.59
C ILE A 5 -14.00 50.20 -61.73
N ASP A 6 -13.84 49.70 -62.95
CA ASP A 6 -14.05 48.32 -63.35
C ASP A 6 -13.01 47.41 -62.63
N PRO A 7 -13.41 46.35 -61.92
CA PRO A 7 -12.48 45.52 -61.14
C PRO A 7 -11.45 44.73 -61.98
N ASP A 8 -11.57 44.71 -63.30
CA ASP A 8 -10.58 44.09 -64.21
C ASP A 8 -9.43 45.02 -64.64
N GLU A 9 -9.39 46.26 -64.15
CA GLU A 9 -8.31 47.24 -64.39
C GLU A 9 -7.41 47.50 -63.15
N LEU A 10 -7.22 46.50 -62.27
CA LEU A 10 -6.09 46.52 -61.33
C LEU A 10 -4.92 45.69 -61.87
N PRO A 11 -3.83 46.33 -62.33
CA PRO A 11 -2.77 45.62 -63.01
C PRO A 11 -2.00 44.76 -62.01
N GLY A 12 -2.02 43.43 -62.19
CA GLY A 12 -1.17 42.47 -61.47
C GLY A 12 0.35 42.76 -61.52
N SER A 13 0.75 43.84 -62.21
CA SER A 13 2.10 44.37 -62.21
C SER A 13 2.53 45.05 -60.90
N ILE A 14 1.61 45.54 -60.05
CA ILE A 14 2.00 46.26 -58.82
C ILE A 14 2.37 45.27 -57.70
N GLU A 15 1.58 44.22 -57.49
CA GLU A 15 1.91 43.14 -56.54
C GLU A 15 3.21 42.45 -56.93
N THR A 16 3.39 42.14 -58.21
CA THR A 16 4.62 41.50 -58.68
C THR A 16 5.83 42.40 -58.43
N LYS A 17 5.72 43.72 -58.67
CA LYS A 17 6.79 44.69 -58.39
C LYS A 17 7.09 44.86 -56.89
N LEU A 18 6.06 44.79 -56.03
CA LEU A 18 6.23 44.85 -54.57
C LEU A 18 6.93 43.59 -54.05
N ILE A 19 6.51 42.41 -54.51
CA ILE A 19 7.10 41.13 -54.12
C ILE A 19 8.56 41.05 -54.61
N THR A 20 8.85 41.50 -55.83
CA THR A 20 10.22 41.54 -56.34
C THR A 20 11.11 42.45 -55.49
N ARG A 21 10.66 43.65 -55.10
CA ARG A 21 11.44 44.54 -54.22
C ARG A 21 11.66 43.94 -52.82
N LEU A 22 10.65 43.33 -52.23
CA LEU A 22 10.75 42.73 -50.90
C LEU A 22 11.70 41.53 -50.84
N VAL A 23 11.85 40.80 -51.95
CA VAL A 23 12.82 39.71 -52.09
C VAL A 23 14.23 40.25 -52.33
N ASP A 24 14.38 41.30 -53.13
CA ASP A 24 15.68 41.94 -53.45
C ASP A 24 16.28 42.66 -52.23
N GLU A 25 15.44 43.27 -51.40
CA GLU A 25 15.81 43.90 -50.12
C GLU A 25 16.06 42.88 -48.98
N LYS A 26 16.01 41.57 -49.27
CA LYS A 26 16.17 40.45 -48.32
C LYS A 26 15.21 40.46 -47.13
N LEU A 27 14.07 41.15 -47.23
CA LEU A 27 13.10 41.29 -46.15
C LEU A 27 12.17 40.06 -46.02
N ILE A 28 12.09 39.20 -47.04
CA ILE A 28 11.28 37.98 -47.00
C ILE A 28 12.12 36.75 -47.38
N LYS A 29 12.28 35.82 -46.43
CA LYS A 29 12.91 34.53 -46.67
C LYS A 29 11.85 33.55 -47.19
N ARG A 30 11.91 33.20 -48.48
CA ARG A 30 11.04 32.21 -49.12
C ARG A 30 11.24 30.84 -48.46
N GLN A 31 10.36 30.48 -47.54
CA GLN A 31 10.45 29.22 -46.80
C GLN A 31 9.96 28.07 -47.70
N LYS A 32 10.92 27.33 -48.26
CA LYS A 32 10.68 26.14 -49.08
C LYS A 32 9.96 25.08 -48.22
N GLY A 33 8.81 24.61 -48.71
CA GLY A 33 7.89 23.74 -47.99
C GLY A 33 8.55 22.47 -47.47
N ASN A 34 8.18 22.08 -46.24
CA ASN A 34 8.66 20.86 -45.61
C ASN A 34 7.44 19.98 -45.28
N SER A 35 6.94 19.25 -46.28
CA SER A 35 5.80 18.31 -46.18
C SER A 35 6.10 17.05 -45.34
N MET A 36 7.19 17.07 -44.57
CA MET A 36 7.64 15.96 -43.74
C MET A 36 7.16 16.07 -42.29
N LYS A 37 6.60 17.22 -41.87
CA LYS A 37 6.04 17.39 -40.51
C LYS A 37 4.62 16.86 -40.34
N GLN A 38 3.86 16.64 -41.42
CA GLN A 38 2.49 16.12 -41.36
C GLN A 38 2.43 14.59 -41.21
N PHE A 39 3.47 13.85 -41.63
CA PHE A 39 3.51 12.38 -41.47
C PHE A 39 4.02 11.92 -40.10
N ILE A 40 4.85 12.72 -39.43
CA ILE A 40 5.37 12.38 -38.09
C ILE A 40 4.25 12.43 -37.04
N SER A 41 3.27 13.31 -37.21
CA SER A 41 2.13 13.46 -36.30
C SER A 41 1.19 12.24 -36.28
N LEU A 42 0.98 11.59 -37.43
CA LEU A 42 0.06 10.46 -37.52
C LEU A 42 0.68 9.17 -36.95
N ALA A 43 1.98 8.95 -37.17
CA ALA A 43 2.70 7.80 -36.62
C ALA A 43 2.76 7.83 -35.08
N ALA A 44 2.92 9.00 -34.48
CA ALA A 44 2.94 9.15 -33.02
C ALA A 44 1.57 8.81 -32.39
N ALA A 45 0.46 9.19 -33.01
CA ALA A 45 -0.88 8.88 -32.51
C ALA A 45 -1.18 7.37 -32.59
N VAL A 46 -0.80 6.71 -33.68
CA VAL A 46 -0.95 5.25 -33.83
C VAL A 46 -0.10 4.50 -32.81
N LEU A 47 1.14 4.96 -32.55
CA LEU A 47 1.99 4.38 -31.51
C LEU A 47 1.43 4.56 -30.10
N LEU A 48 0.82 5.72 -29.79
CA LEU A 48 0.18 5.95 -28.49
C LEU A 48 -1.07 5.08 -28.29
N ILE A 49 -1.89 4.89 -29.32
CA ILE A 49 -3.08 4.01 -29.26
C ILE A 49 -2.66 2.55 -29.16
N ALA A 50 -1.66 2.11 -29.93
CA ALA A 50 -1.12 0.75 -29.84
C ALA A 50 -0.49 0.48 -28.48
N ALA A 51 0.25 1.45 -27.92
CA ALA A 51 0.80 1.37 -26.57
C ALA A 51 -0.32 1.32 -25.51
N ALA A 52 -1.34 2.17 -25.61
CA ALA A 52 -2.48 2.14 -24.69
C ALA A 52 -3.28 0.81 -24.77
N PHE A 53 -3.41 0.22 -25.96
CA PHE A 53 -4.03 -1.08 -26.13
C PHE A 53 -3.17 -2.20 -25.51
N TRP A 54 -1.84 -2.16 -25.70
CA TRP A 54 -0.92 -3.12 -25.08
C TRP A 54 -0.89 -2.98 -23.55
N LEU A 55 -0.85 -1.76 -23.02
CA LEU A 55 -0.96 -1.47 -21.59
C LEU A 55 -2.34 -1.82 -21.02
N GLY A 56 -3.41 -1.71 -21.81
CA GLY A 56 -4.77 -2.08 -21.40
C GLY A 56 -5.06 -3.58 -21.43
N THR A 57 -4.25 -4.37 -22.17
CA THR A 57 -4.29 -5.84 -22.10
C THR A 57 -3.46 -6.42 -20.96
N LEU A 58 -2.67 -5.61 -20.25
CA LEU A 58 -2.10 -6.05 -18.99
C LEU A 58 -3.28 -6.30 -18.04
N PRO A 59 -3.41 -7.51 -17.49
CA PRO A 59 -4.51 -7.83 -16.59
C PRO A 59 -4.49 -6.81 -15.45
N ASN A 60 -5.57 -6.01 -15.38
CA ASN A 60 -5.75 -5.02 -14.34
C ASN A 60 -5.63 -5.74 -12.99
N GLN A 61 -4.52 -5.51 -12.29
CA GLN A 61 -4.28 -6.01 -10.93
C GLN A 61 -5.03 -5.20 -9.88
N GLN A 62 -5.97 -4.33 -10.27
CA GLN A 62 -6.95 -3.80 -9.34
C GLN A 62 -7.89 -4.92 -8.91
N GLU A 63 -7.60 -5.39 -7.70
CA GLU A 63 -8.54 -6.01 -6.78
C GLU A 63 -9.22 -7.26 -7.35
N LYS A 64 -8.44 -8.34 -7.40
CA LYS A 64 -8.94 -9.51 -6.67
C LYS A 64 -9.20 -9.02 -5.25
N ASN A 65 -10.45 -8.59 -5.00
CA ASN A 65 -11.13 -8.85 -3.75
C ASN A 65 -11.01 -10.36 -3.56
N GLN A 66 -9.84 -10.80 -3.09
CA GLN A 66 -9.76 -11.98 -2.29
C GLN A 66 -10.73 -11.64 -1.18
N VAL A 67 -11.87 -12.31 -1.20
CA VAL A 67 -12.49 -12.73 0.04
C VAL A 67 -11.35 -13.47 0.73
N SER A 68 -10.49 -12.71 1.43
CA SER A 68 -9.54 -13.26 2.37
C SER A 68 -10.46 -13.99 3.30
N GLU A 69 -10.49 -15.32 3.14
CA GLU A 69 -11.28 -16.19 3.98
C GLU A 69 -11.02 -15.71 5.39
N LYS A 70 -12.07 -15.19 6.04
CA LYS A 70 -11.92 -14.48 7.31
C LYS A 70 -11.42 -15.52 8.30
N LYS A 71 -10.12 -15.50 8.57
CA LYS A 71 -9.50 -16.43 9.50
C LYS A 71 -10.09 -16.21 10.89
N ASN A 72 -10.15 -17.29 11.66
CA ASN A 72 -10.51 -17.20 13.07
C ASN A 72 -9.37 -16.55 13.84
N GLU A 73 -9.71 -15.73 14.83
CA GLU A 73 -8.74 -15.06 15.67
C GLU A 73 -8.70 -15.71 17.05
N PHE A 74 -7.48 -15.86 17.57
CA PHE A 74 -7.19 -16.49 18.84
C PHE A 74 -6.24 -15.59 19.64
N LEU A 75 -6.49 -15.48 20.94
CA LEU A 75 -5.60 -14.81 21.89
C LEU A 75 -4.63 -15.83 22.47
N LEU A 76 -3.35 -15.55 22.36
CA LEU A 76 -2.29 -16.26 23.08
C LEU A 76 -1.82 -15.37 24.23
N ILE A 77 -2.10 -15.76 25.47
CA ILE A 77 -1.69 -15.06 26.69
C ILE A 77 -0.37 -15.67 27.17
N VAL A 78 0.56 -14.80 27.55
CA VAL A 78 1.90 -15.16 28.00
C VAL A 78 2.01 -14.89 29.51
N TYR A 79 2.41 -15.90 30.27
CA TYR A 79 2.67 -15.79 31.71
C TYR A 79 4.15 -15.98 31.95
N ASP A 80 4.75 -15.07 32.71
CA ASP A 80 6.14 -15.21 33.14
C ASP A 80 6.20 -15.81 34.54
N GLU A 81 7.21 -16.64 34.78
CA GLU A 81 7.54 -17.06 36.13
C GLU A 81 8.66 -16.14 36.65
N ALA A 82 8.46 -15.54 37.82
CA ALA A 82 9.42 -14.63 38.40
C ALA A 82 10.81 -15.30 38.52
N ASN A 83 11.85 -14.58 38.10
CA ASN A 83 13.27 -14.96 38.15
C ASN A 83 13.76 -15.95 37.10
N THR A 84 14.01 -15.44 35.90
CA THR A 84 15.08 -15.97 35.07
C THR A 84 15.96 -14.79 34.65
N GLU A 85 17.25 -14.84 35.00
CA GLU A 85 18.25 -13.96 34.38
C GLU A 85 18.23 -14.28 32.88
N LYS A 86 17.67 -13.36 32.11
CA LYS A 86 17.43 -13.50 30.67
C LYS A 86 18.16 -12.38 29.95
N ASP A 87 18.72 -12.70 28.80
CA ASP A 87 19.20 -11.68 27.87
C ASP A 87 17.99 -11.12 27.11
N ASP A 88 17.42 -10.04 27.63
CA ASP A 88 16.22 -9.39 27.11
C ASP A 88 16.33 -9.05 25.62
N TYR A 89 17.53 -8.70 25.13
CA TYR A 89 17.73 -8.35 23.73
C TYR A 89 17.61 -9.57 22.81
N THR A 90 18.25 -10.68 23.18
CA THR A 90 18.20 -11.92 22.40
C THR A 90 16.77 -12.45 22.35
N ILE A 91 16.05 -12.44 23.48
CA ILE A 91 14.66 -12.88 23.56
C ILE A 91 13.76 -12.00 22.69
N ALA A 92 13.89 -10.68 22.77
CA ALA A 92 13.12 -9.76 21.93
C ALA A 92 13.32 -10.03 20.43
N MET A 93 14.53 -10.38 20.01
CA MET A 93 14.83 -10.74 18.62
C MET A 93 14.18 -12.07 18.20
N GLU A 94 14.16 -13.08 19.06
CA GLU A 94 13.46 -14.33 18.81
C GLU A 94 11.96 -14.12 18.63
N TYR A 95 11.34 -13.30 19.48
CA TYR A 95 9.93 -12.94 19.36
C TYR A 95 9.63 -12.23 18.05
N ARG A 96 10.42 -11.20 17.69
CA ARG A 96 10.25 -10.49 16.41
C ARG A 96 10.33 -11.44 15.22
N LYS A 97 11.31 -12.33 15.23
CA LYS A 97 11.46 -13.34 14.18
C LYS A 97 10.26 -14.28 14.14
N TRP A 98 9.81 -14.79 15.28
CA TRP A 98 8.65 -15.66 15.38
C TRP A 98 7.37 -14.98 14.87
N MET A 99 7.11 -13.72 15.27
CA MET A 99 5.98 -12.92 14.78
C MET A 99 6.00 -12.72 13.27
N SER A 100 7.19 -12.56 12.67
CA SER A 100 7.35 -12.40 11.22
C SER A 100 7.31 -13.71 10.42
N THR A 101 7.25 -14.86 11.10
CA THR A 101 7.32 -16.17 10.43
C THR A 101 6.02 -16.43 9.67
N PRO A 102 6.09 -16.77 8.36
CA PRO A 102 4.90 -17.18 7.62
C PRO A 102 4.48 -18.58 8.06
N PHE A 103 3.22 -18.75 8.45
CA PHE A 103 2.64 -20.06 8.72
C PHE A 103 1.66 -20.44 7.59
N LYS A 104 1.64 -21.72 7.21
CA LYS A 104 0.82 -22.19 6.08
C LYS A 104 -0.67 -21.86 6.26
N ASN A 105 -1.19 -22.09 7.47
CA ASN A 105 -2.60 -21.96 7.80
C ASN A 105 -2.88 -20.79 8.77
N GLY A 106 -1.98 -19.81 8.85
CA GLY A 106 -2.17 -18.69 9.76
C GLY A 106 -1.04 -17.68 9.81
N SER A 107 -1.17 -16.72 10.71
CA SER A 107 -0.18 -15.69 10.96
C SER A 107 -0.38 -15.12 12.37
N ILE A 108 0.64 -14.43 12.86
CA ILE A 108 0.53 -13.60 14.06
C ILE A 108 0.18 -12.19 13.57
N THR A 109 -0.99 -11.69 13.96
CA THR A 109 -1.54 -10.41 13.47
C THR A 109 -1.33 -9.26 14.45
N GLY A 110 -0.92 -9.56 15.68
CA GLY A 110 -0.59 -8.56 16.67
C GLY A 110 0.02 -9.18 17.93
N GLY A 111 0.52 -8.31 18.80
CA GLY A 111 1.02 -8.69 20.11
C GLY A 111 1.69 -7.53 20.81
N GLN A 112 1.74 -7.60 22.14
CA GLN A 112 2.28 -6.53 22.97
C GLN A 112 2.79 -7.12 24.29
N GLU A 113 3.95 -6.63 24.71
CA GLU A 113 4.48 -6.87 26.05
C GLU A 113 3.74 -5.98 27.06
N LEU A 114 3.43 -6.54 28.22
CA LEU A 114 2.72 -5.89 29.32
C LEU A 114 3.64 -5.73 30.52
N GLN A 115 3.35 -4.71 31.33
CA GLN A 115 4.02 -4.56 32.62
C GLN A 115 3.56 -5.65 33.58
N MET A 116 4.48 -6.15 34.42
CA MET A 116 4.19 -7.12 35.48
C MET A 116 3.25 -6.58 36.55
N SER A 117 3.27 -5.27 36.76
CA SER A 117 2.38 -4.56 37.66
C SER A 117 1.05 -4.24 36.99
N GLY A 118 -0.02 -4.40 37.75
CA GLY A 118 -1.35 -3.97 37.36
C GLY A 118 -2.32 -4.10 38.52
N GLU A 119 -3.53 -3.60 38.32
CA GLU A 119 -4.61 -3.70 39.29
C GLU A 119 -5.77 -4.48 38.69
N GLN A 120 -6.27 -5.44 39.47
CA GLN A 120 -7.54 -6.08 39.21
C GLN A 120 -8.64 -5.22 39.83
N LEU A 121 -9.60 -4.80 38.99
CA LEU A 121 -10.80 -4.10 39.42
C LEU A 121 -11.94 -5.12 39.57
N SER A 122 -12.62 -5.10 40.71
CA SER A 122 -13.81 -5.91 40.98
C SER A 122 -14.88 -5.06 41.63
N GLY A 123 -16.15 -5.26 41.26
CA GLY A 123 -17.22 -4.42 41.76
C GLY A 123 -18.60 -4.82 41.23
N THR A 124 -19.65 -4.28 41.85
CA THR A 124 -21.04 -4.43 41.40
C THR A 124 -21.75 -3.09 41.55
N GLY A 125 -22.43 -2.62 40.50
CA GLY A 125 -23.04 -1.29 40.48
C GLY A 125 -21.97 -0.20 40.58
N ASP A 126 -22.13 0.72 41.54
CA ASP A 126 -21.24 1.86 41.75
C ASP A 126 -20.13 1.62 42.80
N GLN A 127 -19.98 0.39 43.27
CA GLN A 127 -18.94 0.00 44.24
C GLN A 127 -17.84 -0.79 43.53
N PHE A 128 -16.61 -0.27 43.55
CA PHE A 128 -15.43 -0.91 42.95
C PHE A 128 -14.26 -0.93 43.94
N GLU A 129 -13.53 -2.05 43.93
CA GLU A 129 -12.28 -2.24 44.65
C GLU A 129 -11.16 -2.54 43.64
N ALA A 130 -9.99 -1.95 43.86
CA ALA A 130 -8.77 -2.20 43.11
C ALA A 130 -7.80 -2.99 43.98
N MET A 131 -7.31 -4.11 43.46
CA MET A 131 -6.32 -4.96 44.14
C MET A 131 -5.12 -5.17 43.22
N GLN A 132 -3.90 -5.05 43.75
CA GLN A 132 -2.70 -5.36 42.97
C GLN A 132 -2.72 -6.83 42.50
N ILE A 133 -2.34 -7.04 41.26
CA ILE A 133 -2.24 -8.39 40.68
C ILE A 133 -1.07 -9.12 41.35
N ALA A 134 -1.33 -10.34 41.82
CA ALA A 134 -0.29 -11.20 42.40
C ALA A 134 0.72 -11.62 41.31
N PRO A 135 2.05 -11.64 41.59
CA PRO A 135 3.08 -11.96 40.61
C PRO A 135 2.87 -13.31 39.90
N GLU A 136 2.37 -14.32 40.61
CA GLU A 136 2.10 -15.66 40.09
C GLU A 136 0.98 -15.71 39.03
N LYS A 137 0.19 -14.64 38.94
CA LYS A 137 -0.91 -14.46 37.99
C LYS A 137 -0.63 -13.36 36.98
N SER A 138 0.57 -12.75 37.01
CA SER A 138 0.91 -11.65 36.13
C SER A 138 1.06 -12.15 34.69
N VAL A 139 0.33 -11.49 33.79
CA VAL A 139 0.44 -11.67 32.34
C VAL A 139 1.58 -10.78 31.84
N SER A 140 2.55 -11.35 31.14
CA SER A 140 3.69 -10.62 30.58
C SER A 140 3.48 -10.13 29.17
N GLY A 141 2.49 -10.67 28.48
CA GLY A 141 2.19 -10.25 27.14
C GLY A 141 1.04 -11.02 26.54
N TYR A 142 0.70 -10.64 25.32
CA TYR A 142 -0.23 -11.39 24.50
C TYR A 142 0.14 -11.31 23.02
N PHE A 143 -0.40 -12.26 22.26
CA PHE A 143 -0.39 -12.26 20.79
C PHE A 143 -1.78 -12.55 20.26
N ILE A 144 -2.08 -12.03 19.06
CA ILE A 144 -3.26 -12.38 18.29
C ILE A 144 -2.80 -13.28 17.14
N ILE A 145 -3.39 -14.47 17.07
CA ILE A 145 -3.12 -15.46 16.03
C ILE A 145 -4.35 -15.52 15.13
N ALA A 146 -4.16 -15.27 13.84
CA ALA A 146 -5.18 -15.54 12.83
C ALA A 146 -4.89 -16.92 12.22
N ALA A 147 -5.82 -17.87 12.34
CA ALA A 147 -5.67 -19.21 11.82
C ALA A 147 -7.01 -19.80 11.33
N ASP A 148 -6.93 -20.82 10.48
CA ASP A 148 -8.14 -21.43 9.90
C ASP A 148 -8.91 -22.23 10.97
N THR A 149 -8.19 -22.97 11.80
CA THR A 149 -8.75 -23.76 12.91
C THR A 149 -8.02 -23.54 14.23
N TYR A 150 -8.65 -23.95 15.34
CA TYR A 150 -7.99 -23.99 16.65
C TYR A 150 -6.75 -24.91 16.64
N ALA A 151 -6.76 -25.99 15.86
CA ALA A 151 -5.61 -26.89 15.74
C ALA A 151 -4.44 -26.21 15.02
N ASP A 152 -4.71 -25.39 14.00
CA ASP A 152 -3.70 -24.58 13.33
C ASP A 152 -3.13 -23.51 14.28
N ALA A 153 -4.00 -22.81 15.02
CA ALA A 153 -3.57 -21.84 16.03
C ALA A 153 -2.71 -22.48 17.13
N MET A 154 -3.08 -23.68 17.60
CA MET A 154 -2.29 -24.46 18.56
C MET A 154 -0.93 -24.85 18.00
N THR A 155 -0.85 -25.18 16.70
CA THR A 155 0.42 -25.48 16.03
C THR A 155 1.34 -24.26 16.02
N ILE A 156 0.79 -23.07 15.74
CA ILE A 156 1.54 -21.81 15.82
C ILE A 156 1.97 -21.52 17.26
N ALA A 157 1.05 -21.60 18.23
CA ALA A 157 1.32 -21.32 19.64
C ALA A 157 2.44 -22.21 20.22
N LYS A 158 2.51 -23.49 19.83
CA LYS A 158 3.57 -24.42 20.25
C LYS A 158 4.98 -24.05 19.77
N THR A 159 5.09 -23.15 18.80
CA THR A 159 6.38 -22.65 18.30
C THR A 159 6.82 -21.34 18.97
N CYS A 160 6.01 -20.81 19.90
CA CYS A 160 6.31 -19.58 20.61
C CYS A 160 7.63 -19.72 21.41
N PRO A 161 8.59 -18.78 21.26
CA PRO A 161 9.87 -18.80 21.97
C PRO A 161 9.72 -18.89 23.48
N HIS A 162 8.61 -18.39 24.05
CA HIS A 162 8.35 -18.42 25.49
C HIS A 162 8.44 -19.81 26.12
N LEU A 163 8.06 -20.85 25.37
CA LEU A 163 8.09 -22.23 25.86
C LEU A 163 9.50 -22.75 26.11
N SER A 164 10.52 -22.13 25.50
CA SER A 164 11.93 -22.45 25.74
C SER A 164 12.45 -21.90 27.08
N TYR A 165 11.71 -21.00 27.73
CA TYR A 165 12.14 -20.27 28.93
C TYR A 165 11.30 -20.60 30.16
N ASN A 166 10.79 -21.83 30.26
CA ASN A 166 9.86 -22.28 31.30
C ASN A 166 8.58 -21.45 31.39
N GLY A 167 8.25 -20.72 30.33
CA GLY A 167 7.07 -19.90 30.26
C GLY A 167 5.78 -20.71 30.12
N LYS A 168 4.67 -20.12 30.58
CA LYS A 168 3.33 -20.69 30.40
C LYS A 168 2.56 -19.87 29.37
N LEU A 169 1.75 -20.57 28.57
CA LEU A 169 0.91 -19.97 27.53
C LEU A 169 -0.54 -20.44 27.68
N GLU A 170 -1.49 -19.54 27.49
CA GLU A 170 -2.93 -19.86 27.37
C GLU A 170 -3.43 -19.43 25.99
N LEU A 171 -3.99 -20.37 25.22
CA LEU A 171 -4.60 -20.09 23.92
C LEU A 171 -6.12 -20.08 24.06
N ARG A 172 -6.77 -18.98 23.66
CA ARG A 172 -8.22 -18.82 23.70
C ARG A 172 -8.78 -18.40 22.34
N PRO A 173 -9.89 -18.99 21.87
CA PRO A 173 -10.61 -18.43 20.72
C PRO A 173 -11.28 -17.11 21.10
N PHE A 174 -11.29 -16.14 20.17
CA PHE A 174 -12.19 -14.99 20.32
C PHE A 174 -13.64 -15.39 20.08
N MET A 175 -14.52 -14.81 20.89
CA MET A 175 -15.96 -14.91 20.72
C MET A 175 -16.49 -13.53 20.36
N TYR A 176 -17.04 -13.39 19.16
CA TYR A 176 -17.73 -12.18 18.74
C TYR A 176 -19.13 -12.17 19.36
N ARG A 177 -19.52 -11.06 19.98
CA ARG A 177 -20.84 -10.82 20.53
C ARG A 177 -21.52 -9.68 19.79
#